data_AF-A0A3N9N416-F1
#
_entry.id   AF-A0A3N9N416-F1
#
_cell.length_a   1.000
_cell.length_b   1.000
_cell.length_c   1.000
_cell.angle_alpha   90.00
_cell.angle_beta   90.00
_cell.angle_gamma   90.00
#
_symmetry.space_group_name_H-M   'P 1'
#
loop_
_entity.id
_entity.type
_entity.pdbx_description
1 polymer ?
#
loop_
_entity_poly.entity_id
_entity_poly.type
_entity_poly.pdbx_seq_one_letter_code
_entity_poly.pdbx_strand_id
1 'polypeptide(L)'
;MANTPTGKARSRLNALKHGLRATDDIFISSLSIDDKEAYDKLLKSLHRDFAPPTELEKQLVNKLSILKFRQYRLYKMENLISSKSPEELLKDHSVLYHLDRFSRYDLRIEKQIQGLINQLKAYQILRHHNDSDDVKQ
;
A
#
# COMPACT_ATOMS: atom_id res chain seq x y z
N MET A 1 -12.07 -16.51 -19.97
CA MET A 1 -13.44 -16.66 -19.40
C MET A 1 -13.49 -15.99 -18.03
N ALA A 2 -13.86 -14.70 -17.95
CA ALA A 2 -13.86 -13.92 -16.69
C ALA A 2 -15.23 -13.31 -16.34
N ASN A 3 -16.28 -13.63 -17.10
CA ASN A 3 -17.60 -13.00 -17.01
C ASN A 3 -18.71 -13.92 -16.48
N THR A 4 -18.37 -15.00 -15.78
CA THR A 4 -19.37 -15.78 -15.04
C THR A 4 -19.52 -15.26 -13.60
N PRO A 5 -20.73 -15.27 -13.01
CA PRO A 5 -20.95 -14.89 -11.62
C PRO A 5 -20.04 -15.67 -10.64
N THR A 6 -19.78 -16.94 -10.95
CA THR A 6 -18.87 -17.83 -10.23
C THR A 6 -17.39 -17.40 -10.36
N GLY A 7 -16.97 -16.89 -11.51
CA GLY A 7 -15.63 -16.34 -11.72
C GLY A 7 -15.39 -15.05 -10.94
N LYS A 8 -16.41 -14.17 -10.86
CA LYS A 8 -16.36 -12.95 -10.03
C LYS A 8 -16.30 -13.27 -8.54
N ALA A 9 -17.07 -14.25 -8.05
CA ALA A 9 -17.05 -14.67 -6.65
C ALA A 9 -15.67 -15.22 -6.21
N ARG A 10 -15.04 -16.07 -7.04
CA ARG A 10 -13.68 -16.59 -6.79
C ARG A 10 -12.61 -15.48 -6.85
N SER A 11 -12.74 -14.53 -7.77
CA SER A 11 -11.84 -13.36 -7.84
C SER A 11 -11.97 -12.44 -6.61
N ARG A 12 -13.19 -12.27 -6.09
CA ARG A 12 -13.50 -11.52 -4.86
C ARG A 12 -12.92 -12.20 -3.62
N LEU A 13 -12.93 -13.53 -3.58
CA LEU A 13 -12.25 -14.32 -2.55
C LEU A 13 -10.71 -14.25 -2.62
N ASN A 14 -10.12 -14.15 -3.82
CA ASN A 14 -8.67 -13.95 -3.95
C ASN A 14 -8.21 -12.56 -3.49
N ALA A 15 -9.06 -11.53 -3.59
CA ALA A 15 -8.80 -10.22 -3.01
C ALA A 15 -8.87 -10.25 -1.47
N LEU A 16 -9.75 -11.08 -0.90
CA LEU A 16 -9.85 -11.33 0.55
C LEU A 16 -8.69 -12.16 1.09
N LYS A 17 -8.18 -13.15 0.34
CA LYS A 17 -7.13 -14.08 0.82
C LYS A 17 -5.74 -13.45 0.93
N HIS A 18 -5.44 -12.42 0.11
CA HIS A 18 -4.14 -11.75 0.10
C HIS A 18 -4.19 -10.25 0.38
N GLY A 19 -5.36 -9.62 0.45
CA GLY A 19 -5.53 -8.20 0.80
C GLY A 19 -5.00 -7.18 -0.23
N LEU A 20 -4.18 -7.60 -1.20
CA LEU A 20 -3.53 -6.73 -2.20
C LEU A 20 -4.51 -6.05 -3.18
N ARG A 21 -5.79 -6.44 -3.22
CA ARG A 21 -6.82 -5.77 -4.04
C ARG A 21 -8.08 -5.42 -3.27
N ALA A 22 -8.06 -5.59 -1.94
CA ALA A 22 -9.14 -5.16 -1.08
C ALA A 22 -9.29 -3.63 -1.15
N THR A 23 -10.50 -3.13 -0.88
CA THR A 23 -10.63 -1.71 -0.53
C THR A 23 -9.78 -1.42 0.72
N ASP A 24 -9.44 -0.15 0.94
CA ASP A 24 -8.62 0.25 2.08
C ASP A 24 -9.21 -0.24 3.42
N ASP A 25 -10.52 -0.12 3.60
CA ASP A 25 -11.21 -0.59 4.82
C ASP A 25 -11.15 -2.11 4.99
N ILE A 26 -11.33 -2.86 3.90
CA ILE A 26 -11.24 -4.33 3.93
C ILE A 26 -9.78 -4.74 4.20
N PHE A 27 -8.81 -4.02 3.63
CA PHE A 27 -7.39 -4.29 3.87
C PHE A 27 -7.03 -4.11 5.35
N ILE A 28 -7.40 -2.97 5.94
CA ILE A 28 -7.11 -2.66 7.35
C ILE A 28 -7.84 -3.62 8.31
N SER A 29 -9.11 -3.91 8.05
CA SER A 29 -9.87 -4.86 8.88
C SER A 29 -9.33 -6.30 8.79
N SER A 30 -8.71 -6.69 7.67
CA SER A 30 -8.10 -8.01 7.47
C SER A 30 -6.74 -8.21 8.16
N LEU A 31 -6.16 -7.18 8.77
CA LEU A 31 -4.85 -7.28 9.41
C LEU A 31 -4.91 -8.13 10.68
N SER A 32 -3.88 -8.95 10.89
CA SER A 32 -3.63 -9.64 12.17
C SER A 32 -3.34 -8.63 13.28
N ILE A 33 -3.35 -9.06 14.54
CA ILE A 33 -3.04 -8.18 15.69
C ILE A 33 -1.62 -7.59 15.53
N ASP A 34 -0.64 -8.44 15.23
CA ASP A 34 0.76 -8.02 15.03
C ASP A 34 0.90 -7.06 13.83
N ASP A 35 0.19 -7.34 12.72
CA ASP A 35 0.23 -6.46 11.55
C ASP A 35 -0.46 -5.11 11.83
N LYS A 36 -1.51 -5.08 12.66
CA LYS A 36 -2.15 -3.82 13.08
C LYS A 36 -1.20 -2.97 13.90
N GLU A 37 -0.48 -3.56 14.85
CA GLU A 37 0.50 -2.82 15.65
C GLU A 37 1.64 -2.26 14.78
N ALA A 38 2.14 -3.05 13.83
CA ALA A 38 3.14 -2.59 12.87
C ALA A 38 2.60 -1.48 11.96
N TYR A 39 1.36 -1.59 11.50
CA TYR A 39 0.68 -0.56 10.72
C TYR A 39 0.51 0.75 11.50
N ASP A 40 0.06 0.68 12.75
CA ASP A 40 -0.14 1.85 13.60
C ASP A 40 1.18 2.57 13.89
N LYS A 41 2.28 1.82 14.09
CA LYS A 41 3.64 2.39 14.21
C LYS A 41 4.05 3.13 12.93
N LEU A 42 3.83 2.53 11.76
CA LEU A 42 4.11 3.16 10.47
C LEU A 42 3.27 4.43 10.27
N LEU A 43 1.97 4.36 10.56
CA LEU A 43 1.05 5.49 10.45
C LEU A 43 1.50 6.65 11.33
N LYS A 44 1.81 6.38 12.61
CA LYS A 44 2.31 7.40 13.55
C LYS A 44 3.63 8.01 13.08
N SER A 45 4.54 7.21 12.54
CA SER A 45 5.80 7.73 11.97
C SER A 45 5.52 8.67 10.81
N LEU A 46 4.69 8.28 9.85
CA LEU A 46 4.39 9.12 8.70
C LEU A 46 3.67 10.42 9.10
N HIS A 47 2.77 10.37 10.07
CA HIS A 47 2.15 11.58 10.63
C HIS A 47 3.17 12.51 11.29
N ARG A 48 4.14 11.96 12.02
CA ARG A 48 5.23 12.77 12.60
C ARG A 48 6.14 13.36 11.52
N ASP A 49 6.52 12.56 10.53
CA ASP A 49 7.51 12.93 9.52
C ASP A 49 6.95 13.97 8.53
N PHE A 50 5.66 13.89 8.19
CA PHE A 50 4.99 14.87 7.32
C PHE A 50 4.26 15.99 8.07
N ALA A 51 4.02 15.84 9.37
CA ALA A 51 3.31 16.80 10.23
C ALA A 51 2.09 17.48 9.54
N PRO A 52 1.11 16.72 9.03
CA PRO A 52 0.04 17.25 8.18
C PRO A 52 -0.95 18.12 8.98
N PRO A 53 -1.00 19.45 8.79
CA PRO A 53 -1.87 20.32 9.57
C PRO A 53 -3.31 20.33 9.03
N THR A 54 -3.49 20.14 7.72
CA THR A 54 -4.81 20.18 7.06
C THR A 54 -5.42 18.78 6.96
N GLU A 55 -6.76 18.71 6.92
CA GLU A 55 -7.46 17.43 6.70
C GLU A 55 -7.09 16.78 5.37
N LEU A 56 -6.86 17.57 4.32
CA LEU A 56 -6.40 17.06 3.03
C LEU A 56 -5.04 16.38 3.14
N GLU A 57 -4.07 17.02 3.80
CA GLU A 57 -2.75 16.42 4.02
C GLU A 57 -2.84 15.16 4.90
N LYS A 58 -3.71 15.16 5.93
CA LYS A 58 -3.95 13.96 6.75
C LYS A 58 -4.49 12.81 5.92
N GLN A 59 -5.44 13.07 5.02
CA GLN A 59 -5.97 12.06 4.10
C GLN A 59 -4.88 11.50 3.17
N LEU A 60 -4.01 12.36 2.64
CA LEU A 60 -2.89 11.93 1.79
C LEU A 60 -1.88 11.09 2.58
N VAL A 61 -1.54 11.48 3.82
CA VAL A 61 -0.66 10.70 4.71
C VAL A 61 -1.29 9.35 5.08
N ASN A 62 -2.58 9.32 5.40
CA ASN A 62 -3.31 8.07 5.67
C ASN A 62 -3.33 7.17 4.43
N LYS A 63 -3.49 7.73 3.22
CA LYS A 63 -3.42 6.94 1.99
C LYS A 63 -2.01 6.39 1.75
N LEU A 64 -0.99 7.20 2.02
CA LEU A 64 0.41 6.82 1.91
C LEU A 64 0.76 5.66 2.85
N SER A 65 0.29 5.68 4.10
CA SER A 65 0.55 4.61 5.06
C SER A 65 -0.02 3.27 4.59
N ILE A 66 -1.22 3.26 4.02
CA ILE A 66 -1.87 2.05 3.49
C ILE A 66 -1.05 1.48 2.33
N LEU A 67 -0.62 2.32 1.39
CA LEU A 67 0.17 1.88 0.25
C LEU A 67 1.54 1.35 0.67
N LYS A 68 2.22 2.05 1.59
CA LYS A 68 3.50 1.61 2.17
C LYS A 68 3.35 0.28 2.90
N PHE A 69 2.27 0.08 3.64
CA PHE A 69 2.03 -1.18 4.35
C PHE A 69 1.68 -2.34 3.40
N ARG A 70 0.94 -2.07 2.32
CA ARG A 70 0.72 -3.04 1.23
C ARG A 70 2.03 -3.47 0.58
N GLN A 71 2.92 -2.53 0.31
CA GLN A 71 4.26 -2.81 -0.22
C GLN A 71 5.09 -3.64 0.76
N TYR A 72 5.08 -3.30 2.05
CA TYR A 72 5.73 -4.09 3.09
C TYR A 72 5.24 -5.55 3.12
N ARG A 73 3.91 -5.77 3.05
CA ARG A 73 3.34 -7.12 2.99
C ARG A 73 3.71 -7.86 1.72
N LEU A 74 3.77 -7.16 0.59
CA LEU A 74 4.21 -7.72 -0.68
C LEU A 74 5.63 -8.27 -0.57
N TYR A 75 6.57 -7.48 -0.04
CA TYR A 75 7.95 -7.92 0.18
C TYR A 75 8.06 -9.04 1.21
N LYS A 76 7.24 -9.03 2.26
CA LYS A 76 7.17 -10.15 3.21
C LYS A 76 6.73 -11.45 2.51
N MET A 77 5.75 -11.37 1.62
CA MET A 77 5.28 -12.51 0.83
C MET A 77 6.34 -12.97 -0.19
N GLU A 78 7.00 -12.06 -0.89
CA GLU A 78 8.09 -12.40 -1.82
C GLU A 78 9.24 -13.09 -1.09
N ASN A 79 9.66 -12.61 0.08
CA ASN A 79 10.70 -13.24 0.89
C ASN A 79 10.33 -14.66 1.33
N LEU A 80 9.07 -14.88 1.74
CA LEU A 80 8.56 -16.21 2.10
C LEU A 80 8.51 -17.18 0.91
N ILE A 81 8.38 -16.66 -0.31
CA ILE A 81 8.42 -17.48 -1.52
C ILE A 81 9.87 -17.77 -1.90
N SER A 82 10.74 -16.77 -1.86
CA SER A 82 12.17 -16.90 -2.18
C SER A 82 12.93 -17.81 -1.21
N SER A 83 12.43 -18.03 0.01
CA SER A 83 13.01 -18.98 0.95
C SER A 83 12.75 -20.45 0.60
N LYS A 84 11.91 -20.74 -0.40
CA LYS A 84 11.64 -22.10 -0.88
C LYS A 84 12.66 -22.52 -1.93
N SER A 85 12.88 -23.84 -2.08
CA SER A 85 13.83 -24.30 -3.10
C SER A 85 13.27 -24.08 -4.53
N PRO A 86 14.11 -23.85 -5.55
CA PRO A 86 13.67 -23.70 -6.93
C PRO A 86 12.82 -24.89 -7.43
N GLU A 87 13.12 -26.10 -6.96
CA GLU A 87 12.39 -27.32 -7.30
C GLU A 87 10.98 -27.35 -6.69
N GLU A 88 10.81 -26.80 -5.49
CA GLU A 88 9.48 -26.62 -4.87
C GLU A 88 8.66 -25.55 -5.58
N LEU A 89 9.31 -24.47 -6.05
CA LEU A 89 8.66 -23.38 -6.78
C LEU A 89 8.20 -23.81 -8.18
N LEU A 90 8.99 -24.61 -8.88
CA LEU A 90 8.67 -25.11 -10.22
C LEU A 90 7.53 -26.15 -10.22
N LYS A 91 7.33 -26.86 -9.10
CA LYS A 91 6.21 -27.81 -8.94
C LYS A 91 4.86 -27.11 -8.79
N ASP A 92 4.84 -25.85 -8.35
CA ASP A 92 3.63 -25.08 -8.15
C ASP A 92 3.58 -23.88 -9.11
N HIS A 93 3.05 -24.11 -10.31
CA HIS A 93 2.82 -23.07 -11.32
C HIS A 93 1.99 -21.87 -10.81
N SER A 94 1.21 -22.03 -9.73
CA SER A 94 0.49 -20.89 -9.14
C SER A 94 1.45 -19.88 -8.52
N VAL A 95 2.58 -20.31 -7.96
CA VAL A 95 3.56 -19.44 -7.30
C VAL A 95 4.24 -18.52 -8.30
N LEU A 96 4.69 -19.05 -9.45
CA LEU A 96 5.29 -18.25 -10.52
C LEU A 96 4.32 -17.20 -11.09
N TYR A 97 3.04 -17.59 -11.27
CA TYR A 97 1.98 -16.65 -11.67
C TYR A 97 1.74 -15.56 -10.61
N HIS A 98 1.82 -15.91 -9.33
CA HIS A 98 1.68 -14.95 -8.23
C HIS A 98 2.88 -13.99 -8.15
N LEU A 99 4.10 -14.44 -8.43
CA LEU A 99 5.30 -13.59 -8.47
C LEU A 99 5.23 -12.51 -9.55
N ASP A 100 4.96 -12.85 -10.82
CA ASP A 100 4.79 -11.82 -11.88
C ASP A 100 3.67 -10.81 -11.50
N ARG A 101 2.59 -11.33 -10.91
CA ARG A 101 1.49 -10.49 -10.43
C ARG A 101 1.90 -9.58 -9.27
N PHE A 102 2.80 -10.04 -8.39
CA PHE A 102 3.36 -9.22 -7.31
C PHE A 102 4.25 -8.12 -7.86
N SER A 103 5.17 -8.41 -8.79
CA SER A 103 6.03 -7.39 -9.40
C SER A 103 5.22 -6.29 -10.10
N ARG A 104 4.16 -6.65 -10.84
CA ARG A 104 3.24 -5.66 -11.46
C ARG A 104 2.48 -4.84 -10.43
N TYR A 105 2.17 -5.43 -9.29
CA TYR A 105 1.48 -4.75 -8.21
C TYR A 105 2.42 -3.80 -7.46
N ASP A 106 3.67 -4.21 -7.24
CA ASP A 106 4.70 -3.38 -6.61
C ASP A 106 4.93 -2.10 -7.44
N LEU A 107 5.20 -2.25 -8.74
CA LEU A 107 5.41 -1.11 -9.64
C LEU A 107 4.22 -0.14 -9.62
N ARG A 108 3.00 -0.64 -9.49
CA ARG A 108 1.81 0.20 -9.37
C ARG A 108 1.77 0.94 -8.03
N ILE A 109 2.00 0.23 -6.92
CA ILE A 109 2.05 0.84 -5.60
C ILE A 109 3.15 1.91 -5.55
N GLU A 110 4.33 1.61 -6.05
CA GLU A 110 5.47 2.52 -6.09
C GLU A 110 5.14 3.83 -6.82
N LYS A 111 4.52 3.74 -8.00
CA LYS A 111 4.04 4.92 -8.73
C LYS A 111 3.00 5.73 -7.95
N GLN A 112 2.07 5.06 -7.25
CA GLN A 112 1.06 5.73 -6.42
C GLN A 112 1.70 6.42 -5.21
N ILE A 113 2.66 5.75 -4.55
CA ILE A 113 3.43 6.30 -3.45
C ILE A 113 4.18 7.55 -3.91
N GLN A 114 4.89 7.48 -5.03
CA GLN A 114 5.64 8.61 -5.57
C GLN A 114 4.71 9.79 -5.88
N GLY A 115 3.55 9.53 -6.49
CA GLY A 115 2.53 10.54 -6.75
C GLY A 115 2.04 11.23 -5.47
N LEU A 116 1.72 10.46 -4.43
CA LEU A 116 1.25 11.02 -3.15
C LEU A 116 2.33 11.82 -2.43
N ILE A 117 3.58 11.35 -2.43
CA ILE A 117 4.70 12.09 -1.84
C ILE A 117 4.89 13.43 -2.56
N ASN A 118 4.82 13.43 -3.90
CA ASN A 118 4.94 14.66 -4.68
C ASN A 118 3.78 15.64 -4.38
N GLN A 119 2.55 15.14 -4.27
CA GLN A 119 1.39 15.95 -3.89
C GLN A 119 1.54 16.54 -2.49
N LEU A 120 1.91 15.72 -1.49
CA LEU A 120 2.16 16.17 -0.12
C LEU A 120 3.22 17.27 -0.07
N LYS A 121 4.35 17.06 -0.73
CA LYS A 121 5.43 18.07 -0.80
C LYS A 121 4.95 19.35 -1.48
N ALA A 122 4.17 19.26 -2.56
CA ALA A 122 3.63 20.43 -3.24
C ALA A 122 2.71 21.25 -2.31
N TYR A 123 1.81 20.59 -1.56
CA TYR A 123 0.96 21.28 -0.58
C TYR A 123 1.78 21.95 0.52
N GLN A 124 2.80 21.27 1.04
CA GLN A 124 3.67 21.81 2.08
C GLN A 124 4.46 23.03 1.58
N ILE A 125 5.01 22.97 0.36
CA ILE A 125 5.74 24.10 -0.26
C ILE A 125 4.81 25.29 -0.47
N LEU A 126 3.63 25.08 -1.07
CA LEU A 126 2.65 26.16 -1.30
C LEU A 126 2.25 26.84 0.02
N ARG A 127 2.06 26.06 1.07
CA ARG A 127 1.76 26.60 2.40
C ARG A 127 2.93 27.42 2.95
N HIS A 128 4.14 26.86 2.96
CA HIS A 128 5.32 27.60 3.45
C HIS A 128 5.55 28.90 2.68
N HIS A 129 5.21 28.95 1.38
CA HIS A 129 5.27 30.17 0.60
C HIS A 129 4.22 31.19 1.08
N ASN A 130 2.96 30.78 1.24
CA ASN A 130 1.90 31.66 1.75
C ASN A 130 2.19 32.18 3.17
N ASP A 131 2.68 31.31 4.07
CA ASP A 131 3.05 31.70 5.43
C ASP A 131 4.22 32.72 5.44
N SER A 132 5.08 32.71 4.41
CA SER A 132 6.20 33.65 4.27
C SER A 132 5.78 35.03 3.74
N ASP A 133 4.70 35.08 2.97
CA ASP A 133 4.16 36.31 2.39
C ASP A 133 3.29 37.07 3.39
N ASP A 134 2.55 36.37 4.26
CA ASP A 134 1.76 36.96 5.34
C ASP A 134 2.63 37.62 6.44
N VAL A 135 3.88 37.18 6.63
CA VAL A 135 4.81 37.76 7.62
C VAL A 135 5.47 39.06 7.11
N LYS A 136 5.33 39.38 5.81
CA LYS A 136 5.95 40.55 5.17
C LYS A 136 4.99 41.73 4.94
N GLN A 137 3.73 41.63 5.37
CA GLN A 137 2.74 42.71 5.37
C GLN A 137 2.53 43.27 6.78
#